data_AF-A0A2G1XXC5-F1
#
_entry.id   AF-A0A2G1XXC5-F1
#
_cell.length_a   1.000
_cell.length_b   1.000
_cell.length_c   1.000
_cell.angle_alpha   90.00
_cell.angle_beta   90.00
_cell.angle_gamma   90.00
#
_symmetry.space_group_name_H-M   'P 1'
#
loop_
_entity.id
_entity.type
_entity.pdbx_description
1 polymer ?
#
loop_
_entity_poly.entity_id
_entity_poly.type
_entity_poly.pdbx_seq_one_letter_code
_entity_poly.pdbx_strand_id
1 'polypeptide(L)'
;MELKDVILSTLAEMEDTNGVQEETSPIQRPRKEEFFEATPQSEYVEEQQASSTTESELMYLNSIRERLLVLFEGFQAPNNSNIEAKVDMTLNFLEYTLATIDSRVQKLEKEV
;
A
#
# COMPACT_ATOMS: atom_id res chain seq x y z
N MET A 1 -33.38 -18.89 -18.75
CA MET A 1 -32.21 -19.50 -18.08
C MET A 1 -32.13 -18.89 -16.70
N GLU A 2 -31.92 -19.72 -15.67
CA GLU A 2 -31.72 -19.21 -14.33
C GLU A 2 -30.31 -18.62 -14.22
N LEU A 3 -30.12 -17.59 -13.39
CA LEU A 3 -28.82 -16.91 -13.19
C LEU A 3 -27.68 -17.87 -12.80
N LYS A 4 -28.03 -19.00 -12.18
CA LYS A 4 -27.09 -20.05 -11.79
C LYS A 4 -26.44 -20.72 -12.99
N ASP A 5 -27.19 -20.91 -14.08
CA ASP A 5 -26.69 -21.57 -15.29
C ASP A 5 -25.70 -20.69 -16.06
N VAL A 6 -25.91 -19.37 -16.03
CA VAL A 6 -25.03 -18.38 -16.65
C VAL A 6 -23.70 -18.26 -15.91
N ILE A 7 -23.74 -18.31 -14.57
CA ILE A 7 -22.51 -18.23 -13.75
C ILE A 7 -21.67 -19.50 -13.91
N LEU A 8 -22.31 -20.67 -13.96
CA LEU A 8 -21.62 -21.95 -14.18
C LEU A 8 -20.97 -22.04 -15.56
N SER A 9 -21.60 -21.50 -16.62
CA SER A 9 -20.99 -21.50 -17.96
C SER A 9 -19.76 -20.60 -18.03
N THR A 10 -19.77 -19.44 -17.35
CA THR A 10 -18.62 -18.53 -17.32
C THR A 10 -17.45 -19.09 -16.50
N LEU A 11 -17.73 -19.78 -15.39
CA LEU A 11 -16.70 -20.46 -14.60
C LEU A 11 -16.02 -21.59 -15.38
N ALA A 12 -16.80 -22.38 -16.12
CA ALA A 12 -16.26 -23.44 -16.97
C ALA A 12 -15.36 -22.90 -18.10
N GLU A 13 -15.72 -21.76 -18.71
CA GLU A 13 -14.90 -21.11 -19.75
C GLU A 13 -13.54 -20.61 -19.23
N MET A 14 -13.43 -20.29 -17.94
CA MET A 14 -12.19 -19.79 -17.34
C MET A 14 -11.23 -20.91 -16.90
N GLU A 15 -11.75 -22.07 -16.48
CA GLU A 15 -10.92 -23.22 -16.07
C GLU A 15 -10.16 -23.85 -17.25
N ASP A 16 -10.70 -23.79 -18.47
CA ASP A 16 -10.03 -24.31 -19.68
C ASP A 16 -8.79 -23.51 -20.11
N THR A 17 -8.51 -22.35 -19.49
CA THR A 17 -7.38 -21.48 -19.87
C THR A 17 -6.11 -21.66 -19.03
N ASN A 18 -6.13 -22.48 -17.96
CA ASN A 18 -4.98 -22.65 -17.08
C ASN A 18 -4.69 -24.13 -16.81
N GLY A 19 -3.94 -24.76 -17.71
CA GLY A 19 -3.33 -26.05 -17.46
C GLY A 19 -2.09 -26.27 -18.32
N VAL A 20 -1.06 -26.90 -17.71
CA VAL A 20 0.24 -27.43 -18.24
C VAL A 20 1.45 -26.54 -17.84
N GLN A 21 2.47 -26.95 -17.07
CA GLN A 21 2.92 -28.26 -16.55
C GLN A 21 3.98 -28.13 -15.43
N GLU A 22 4.16 -29.23 -14.70
CA GLU A 22 4.95 -29.53 -13.49
C GLU A 22 6.43 -30.00 -13.71
N GLU A 23 7.28 -29.79 -12.68
CA GLU A 23 8.36 -30.65 -12.07
C GLU A 23 9.54 -31.26 -12.88
N THR A 24 10.79 -31.16 -12.37
CA THR A 24 11.84 -32.24 -12.25
C THR A 24 13.21 -31.77 -11.69
N SER A 25 13.93 -32.68 -11.00
CA SER A 25 15.10 -32.53 -10.09
C SER A 25 16.53 -32.57 -10.75
N PRO A 26 17.68 -32.87 -10.06
CA PRO A 26 18.84 -31.97 -9.82
C PRO A 26 20.21 -32.34 -10.50
N ILE A 27 21.26 -31.51 -10.26
CA ILE A 27 22.74 -31.72 -10.44
C ILE A 27 23.39 -31.30 -11.79
N GLN A 28 24.34 -30.32 -11.79
CA GLN A 28 25.82 -30.49 -11.90
C GLN A 28 26.60 -29.15 -12.15
N ARG A 29 27.70 -28.90 -11.43
CA ARG A 29 28.72 -27.85 -11.72
C ARG A 29 29.82 -28.42 -12.64
N PRO A 30 30.53 -27.61 -13.46
CA PRO A 30 31.87 -27.16 -13.05
C PRO A 30 32.37 -25.76 -13.55
N ARG A 31 33.01 -25.05 -12.60
CA ARG A 31 34.19 -24.14 -12.61
C ARG A 31 34.81 -23.56 -13.91
N LYS A 32 34.98 -22.21 -13.94
CA LYS A 32 36.23 -21.43 -14.15
C LYS A 32 35.92 -19.92 -13.93
N GLU A 33 36.29 -19.33 -12.80
CA GLU A 33 37.49 -18.47 -12.61
C GLU A 33 37.66 -17.38 -13.66
N GLU A 34 37.23 -16.15 -13.35
CA GLU A 34 38.02 -14.94 -13.63
C GLU A 34 37.95 -14.00 -12.42
N PHE A 35 39.09 -13.35 -12.20
CA PHE A 35 39.56 -12.61 -11.05
C PHE A 35 39.33 -11.10 -11.30
N PHE A 36 39.45 -10.28 -10.24
CA PHE A 36 39.57 -8.81 -10.27
C PHE A 36 38.26 -8.01 -10.53
N GLU A 37 37.98 -6.89 -9.87
CA GLU A 37 38.76 -6.04 -8.98
C GLU A 37 37.77 -5.18 -8.16
N ALA A 38 38.07 -4.96 -6.89
CA ALA A 38 37.30 -4.09 -6.03
C ALA A 38 37.36 -2.64 -6.53
N THR A 39 36.20 -2.03 -6.77
CA THR A 39 36.07 -0.57 -6.95
C THR A 39 34.85 -0.04 -6.15
N PRO A 40 34.91 1.21 -5.69
CA PRO A 40 34.67 1.56 -4.31
C PRO A 40 33.21 1.93 -3.99
N GLN A 41 32.76 1.50 -2.80
CA GLN A 41 31.56 1.99 -2.15
C GLN A 41 31.66 3.51 -1.94
N SER A 42 31.04 4.30 -2.81
CA SER A 42 30.80 5.73 -2.53
C SER A 42 29.52 6.31 -3.14
N GLU A 43 28.75 5.55 -3.93
CA GLU A 43 27.47 6.02 -4.49
C GLU A 43 26.21 5.56 -3.72
N TYR A 44 26.35 4.66 -2.73
CA TYR A 44 25.17 4.03 -2.09
C TYR A 44 24.49 4.86 -0.99
N VAL A 45 24.97 6.07 -0.68
CA VAL A 45 24.45 6.85 0.46
C VAL A 45 23.33 7.82 0.05
N GLU A 46 23.33 8.32 -1.19
CA GLU A 46 22.30 9.27 -1.64
C GLU A 46 20.96 8.59 -2.00
N GLU A 47 20.98 7.39 -2.60
CA GLU A 47 19.74 6.68 -2.97
C GLU A 47 18.92 6.19 -1.76
N GLN A 48 19.58 5.88 -0.63
CA GLN A 48 18.89 5.38 0.57
C GLN A 48 18.11 6.48 1.29
N GLN A 49 18.55 7.74 1.21
CA GLN A 49 17.82 8.85 1.82
C GLN A 49 16.59 9.23 0.99
N ALA A 50 16.71 9.31 -0.34
CA ALA A 50 15.60 9.64 -1.24
C ALA A 50 14.49 8.57 -1.26
N SER A 51 14.84 7.29 -1.12
CA SER A 51 13.85 6.22 -1.00
C SER A 51 13.09 6.30 0.33
N SER A 52 13.80 6.59 1.44
CA SER A 52 13.20 6.71 2.77
C SER A 52 12.22 7.88 2.91
N THR A 53 12.49 9.01 2.27
CA THR A 53 11.59 10.19 2.30
C THR A 53 10.30 9.89 1.55
N THR A 54 10.42 9.32 0.35
CA THR A 54 9.28 8.93 -0.50
C THR A 54 8.40 7.86 0.17
N GLU A 55 9.02 6.86 0.79
CA GLU A 55 8.30 5.83 1.54
C GLU A 55 7.55 6.42 2.75
N SER A 56 8.18 7.33 3.49
CA SER A 56 7.56 7.99 4.63
C SER A 56 6.37 8.88 4.25
N GLU A 57 6.45 9.53 3.09
CA GLU A 57 5.36 10.34 2.53
C GLU A 57 4.20 9.45 2.08
N LEU A 58 4.51 8.36 1.36
CA LEU A 58 3.52 7.40 0.90
C LEU A 58 2.77 6.76 2.08
N MET A 59 3.48 6.42 3.16
CA MET A 59 2.88 5.91 4.40
C MET A 59 1.97 6.95 5.06
N TYR A 60 2.41 8.21 5.13
CA TYR A 60 1.61 9.30 5.68
C TYR A 60 0.31 9.52 4.89
N LEU A 61 0.41 9.62 3.56
CA LEU A 61 -0.74 9.81 2.66
C LEU A 61 -1.73 8.64 2.76
N ASN A 62 -1.25 7.40 2.77
CA ASN A 62 -2.12 6.23 2.97
C ASN A 62 -2.84 6.28 4.32
N SER A 63 -2.15 6.69 5.39
CA SER A 63 -2.76 6.78 6.71
C SER A 63 -3.88 7.84 6.79
N ILE A 64 -3.77 8.95 6.05
CA ILE A 64 -4.82 9.96 5.97
C ILE A 64 -5.98 9.45 5.11
N ARG A 65 -5.67 8.79 3.98
CA ARG A 65 -6.68 8.18 3.11
C ARG A 65 -7.56 7.19 3.87
N GLU A 66 -6.96 6.28 4.63
CA GLU A 66 -7.71 5.28 5.43
C GLU A 66 -8.59 5.95 6.49
N ARG A 67 -8.05 6.94 7.20
CA ARG A 67 -8.81 7.72 8.19
C ARG A 67 -10.02 8.43 7.59
N LEU A 68 -9.87 9.01 6.39
CA LEU A 68 -10.97 9.65 5.67
C LEU A 68 -12.02 8.64 5.19
N LEU A 69 -11.59 7.47 4.69
CA LEU A 69 -12.52 6.41 4.29
C LEU A 69 -13.38 5.94 5.47
N VAL A 70 -12.75 5.69 6.63
CA VAL A 70 -13.47 5.30 7.85
C VAL A 70 -14.43 6.40 8.31
N LEU A 71 -14.03 7.68 8.23
CA LEU A 71 -14.93 8.79 8.53
C LEU A 71 -16.16 8.78 7.61
N PHE A 72 -15.96 8.60 6.31
CA PHE A 72 -17.06 8.56 5.34
C PHE A 72 -17.98 7.36 5.56
N GLU A 73 -17.44 6.17 5.83
CA GLU A 73 -18.24 5.00 6.20
C GLU A 73 -19.09 5.27 7.46
N GLY A 74 -18.48 5.84 8.50
CA GLY A 74 -19.19 6.23 9.73
C GLY A 74 -20.25 7.32 9.51
N PHE A 75 -20.06 8.17 8.49
CA PHE A 75 -21.01 9.22 8.13
C PHE A 75 -22.22 8.68 7.35
N GLN A 76 -22.01 7.65 6.53
CA GLN A 76 -23.08 6.99 5.77
C GLN A 76 -23.82 5.93 6.62
N ALA A 77 -23.34 5.64 7.82
CA ALA A 77 -23.94 4.64 8.70
C ALA A 77 -25.40 4.99 9.05
N PRO A 78 -26.35 4.04 8.94
CA PRO A 78 -27.79 4.30 9.09
C PRO A 78 -28.20 4.70 10.52
N ASN A 79 -27.39 4.36 11.51
CA ASN A 79 -27.55 4.74 12.92
C ASN A 79 -27.03 6.16 13.22
N ASN A 80 -26.37 6.82 12.27
CA ASN A 80 -25.83 8.16 12.43
C ASN A 80 -26.73 9.18 11.69
N SER A 81 -27.98 9.33 12.11
CA SER A 81 -28.96 10.18 11.42
C SER A 81 -28.96 11.64 11.88
N ASN A 82 -28.38 11.94 13.05
CA ASN A 82 -28.31 13.29 13.58
C ASN A 82 -27.21 14.11 12.87
N ILE A 83 -27.64 15.16 12.16
CA ILE A 83 -26.74 16.03 11.39
C ILE A 83 -25.80 16.87 12.28
N GLU A 84 -26.23 17.29 13.47
CA GLU A 84 -25.37 18.07 14.38
C GLU A 84 -24.25 17.20 14.93
N ALA A 85 -24.59 16.00 15.39
CA ALA A 85 -23.60 15.02 15.87
C ALA A 85 -22.58 14.66 14.78
N LYS A 86 -23.04 14.57 13.53
CA LYS A 86 -22.21 14.38 12.34
C LYS A 86 -21.23 15.53 12.13
N VAL A 87 -21.71 16.77 12.14
CA VAL A 87 -20.88 17.96 11.96
C VAL A 87 -19.85 18.07 13.08
N ASP A 88 -20.25 17.85 14.33
CA ASP A 88 -19.35 17.87 15.48
C ASP A 88 -18.27 16.78 15.36
N MET A 89 -18.65 15.56 14.99
CA MET A 89 -17.70 14.47 14.76
C MET A 89 -16.71 14.81 13.64
N THR A 90 -17.19 15.38 12.54
CA THR A 90 -16.33 15.81 11.43
C THR A 90 -15.39 16.93 11.83
N LEU A 91 -15.87 17.94 12.58
CA LEU A 91 -15.03 19.02 13.08
C LEU A 91 -13.92 18.49 13.98
N ASN A 92 -14.27 17.66 14.97
CA ASN A 92 -13.28 17.05 15.87
C ASN A 92 -12.24 16.22 15.10
N PHE A 93 -12.67 15.47 14.09
CA PHE A 93 -11.76 14.72 13.23
C PHE A 93 -10.81 15.63 12.44
N LEU A 94 -11.32 16.71 11.86
CA LEU A 94 -10.52 17.65 11.08
C LEU A 94 -9.52 18.40 11.96
N GLU A 95 -9.93 18.82 13.16
CA GLU A 95 -9.05 19.44 14.15
C GLU A 95 -7.91 18.50 14.57
N TYR A 96 -8.25 17.25 14.91
CA TYR A 96 -7.24 16.23 15.23
C TYR A 96 -6.30 15.97 14.04
N THR A 97 -6.85 15.87 12.83
CA THR A 97 -6.05 15.66 11.63
C THR A 97 -5.07 16.80 11.46
N LEU A 98 -5.54 18.05 11.52
CA LEU A 98 -4.70 19.26 11.43
C LEU A 98 -3.58 19.26 12.48
N ALA A 99 -3.89 19.00 13.75
CA ALA A 99 -2.89 18.90 14.81
C ALA A 99 -1.83 17.81 14.53
N THR A 100 -2.23 16.72 13.89
CA THR A 100 -1.33 15.65 13.46
C THR A 100 -0.42 16.12 12.31
N ILE A 101 -0.96 16.88 11.36
CA ILE A 101 -0.17 17.50 10.27
C ILE A 101 0.86 18.45 10.88
N ASP A 102 0.45 19.37 11.74
CA ASP A 102 1.33 20.35 12.38
C ASP A 102 2.45 19.65 13.16
N SER A 103 2.12 18.59 13.91
CA SER A 103 3.10 17.79 14.64
C SER A 103 4.12 17.11 13.72
N ARG A 104 3.72 16.69 12.51
CA ARG A 104 4.62 16.08 11.52
C ARG A 104 5.49 17.13 10.85
N VAL A 105 4.91 18.28 10.47
CA VAL A 105 5.63 19.42 9.89
C VAL A 105 6.71 19.91 10.86
N GLN A 106 6.38 20.15 12.12
CA GLN A 106 7.35 20.57 13.14
C GLN A 106 8.50 19.58 13.36
N LYS A 107 8.26 18.27 13.15
CA LYS A 107 9.34 17.26 13.23
C LYS A 107 10.26 17.38 12.02
N LEU A 108 9.70 17.50 10.82
CA LEU A 108 10.47 17.64 9.59
C LEU A 108 11.27 18.95 9.55
N GLU A 109 10.69 20.07 10.00
CA GLU A 109 11.40 21.35 10.10
C GLU A 109 12.60 21.33 11.06
N LYS A 110 12.62 20.43 12.04
CA LYS A 110 13.76 20.23 12.95
C LYS A 110 14.83 19.30 12.37
N GLU A 111 14.47 18.49 11.38
CA GLU A 111 15.35 17.54 10.70
C GLU A 111 16.02 18.15 9.45
N VAL A 112 15.52 19.29 8.96
CA VAL A 112 16.08 20.12 7.87
C VAL A 112 16.99 21.21 8.45
#